data_AF-A0A150PVM3-F1
#
_entry.id   AF-A0A150PVM3-F1
#
_cell.length_a   1.000
_cell.length_b   1.000
_cell.length_c   1.000
_cell.angle_alpha   90.00
_cell.angle_beta   90.00
_cell.angle_gamma   90.00
#
_symmetry.space_group_name_H-M   'P 1'
#
loop_
_entity.id
_entity.type
_entity.pdbx_description
1 polymer ?
#
loop_
_entity_poly.entity_id
_entity_poly.type
_entity_poly.pdbx_seq_one_letter_code
_entity_poly.pdbx_strand_id
1 'polypeptide(L)'
;QPQGGSLGKSMILFLIIIGGLAAAFAYFGQEPAPGASGPKWKPGDKSQVEVTLVSSDIKDLACWSADEVNGRHCAFESPTKGWSKGDADDKKLLRPYTTTDRVQFLAAGLWSEPALTGKLPSARFAVKCTYTVEGKMKRPGIRWSSEGAWLDRTDDWYTGLLSDCKLITP
;
A
#
# COMPACT_ATOMS: atom_id res chain seq x y z
N GLN A 1 61.64 -35.23 9.41
CA GLN A 1 61.16 -34.10 8.59
C GLN A 1 59.64 -34.10 8.63
N PRO A 2 58.97 -33.29 9.48
CA PRO A 2 57.51 -33.27 9.53
C PRO A 2 56.94 -32.29 8.50
N GLN A 3 55.91 -32.74 7.78
CA GLN A 3 55.18 -31.99 6.76
C GLN A 3 54.28 -30.92 7.40
N GLY A 4 54.76 -29.68 7.51
CA GLY A 4 53.92 -28.51 7.81
C GLY A 4 53.40 -27.87 6.53
N GLY A 5 52.38 -28.44 5.90
CA GLY A 5 51.97 -27.99 4.56
C GLY A 5 50.49 -28.12 4.18
N SER A 6 49.59 -28.44 5.11
CA SER A 6 48.18 -28.73 4.80
C SER A 6 47.18 -27.71 5.36
N LEU A 7 47.42 -27.15 6.55
CA LEU A 7 46.48 -26.24 7.23
C LEU A 7 46.36 -24.87 6.56
N GLY A 8 47.46 -24.25 6.14
CA GLY A 8 47.46 -22.90 5.55
C GLY A 8 46.74 -22.83 4.19
N LYS A 9 46.88 -23.88 3.36
CA LYS A 9 46.21 -23.95 2.05
C LYS A 9 44.69 -24.15 2.20
N SER A 10 44.26 -24.96 3.16
CA SER A 10 42.83 -25.13 3.46
C SER A 10 42.19 -23.86 4.00
N MET A 11 42.90 -23.10 4.86
CA MET A 11 42.37 -21.86 5.42
C MET A 11 42.24 -20.75 4.36
N ILE A 12 43.21 -20.63 3.46
CA ILE A 12 43.15 -19.67 2.35
C ILE A 12 42.01 -20.01 1.39
N LEU A 13 41.85 -21.29 1.04
CA LEU A 13 40.75 -21.72 0.17
C LEU A 13 39.39 -21.42 0.80
N PHE A 14 39.25 -21.68 2.10
CA PHE A 14 38.01 -21.40 2.84
C PHE A 14 37.67 -19.91 2.88
N LEU A 15 38.66 -19.04 3.09
CA LEU A 15 38.46 -17.59 3.07
C LEU A 15 38.08 -17.06 1.67
N ILE A 16 38.65 -17.62 0.60
CA ILE A 16 38.30 -17.27 -0.78
C ILE A 16 36.86 -17.71 -1.09
N ILE A 17 36.48 -18.92 -0.66
CA ILE A 17 35.13 -19.45 -0.87
C ILE A 17 34.09 -18.61 -0.11
N ILE A 18 34.31 -18.36 1.19
CA ILE A 18 33.38 -17.55 1.99
C ILE A 18 33.35 -16.10 1.50
N GLY A 19 34.50 -15.50 1.19
CA GLY A 19 34.56 -14.14 0.64
C GLY A 19 33.83 -14.04 -0.70
N GLY A 20 34.03 -15.01 -1.59
CA GLY A 20 33.35 -15.09 -2.88
C GLY A 20 31.84 -15.29 -2.74
N LEU A 21 31.40 -16.18 -1.87
CA LEU A 21 29.97 -16.39 -1.57
C LEU A 21 29.33 -15.16 -0.92
N ALA A 22 29.99 -14.51 0.03
CA ALA A 22 29.49 -13.29 0.67
C ALA A 22 29.36 -12.14 -0.35
N ALA A 23 30.34 -11.97 -1.24
CA ALA A 23 30.26 -10.99 -2.33
C ALA A 23 29.14 -11.32 -3.33
N ALA A 24 28.97 -12.60 -3.67
CA ALA A 24 27.88 -13.05 -4.54
C ALA A 24 26.51 -12.82 -3.89
N PHE A 25 26.32 -13.16 -2.61
CA PHE A 25 25.07 -12.88 -1.90
C PHE A 25 24.82 -11.39 -1.69
N ALA A 26 25.85 -10.56 -1.52
CA ALA A 26 25.69 -9.10 -1.49
C ALA A 26 25.26 -8.55 -2.86
N TYR A 27 25.78 -9.13 -3.96
CA TYR A 27 25.46 -8.70 -5.32
C TYR A 27 24.09 -9.21 -5.80
N PHE A 28 23.78 -10.49 -5.59
CA PHE A 28 22.53 -11.13 -6.00
C PHE A 28 21.41 -10.98 -4.97
N GLY A 29 21.72 -10.81 -3.69
CA GLY A 29 20.73 -10.55 -2.63
C GLY A 29 20.23 -9.11 -2.63
N GLN A 30 20.76 -8.24 -3.49
CA GLN A 30 20.26 -6.90 -3.74
C GLN A 30 19.22 -6.83 -4.86
N GLU A 31 18.76 -7.96 -5.40
CA GLU A 31 17.58 -7.95 -6.25
C GLU A 31 16.40 -7.39 -5.45
N PRO A 32 15.84 -6.23 -5.86
CA PRO A 32 14.62 -5.73 -5.25
C PRO A 32 13.58 -6.84 -5.41
N ALA A 33 12.90 -7.21 -4.32
CA ALA A 33 11.81 -8.18 -4.39
C ALA A 33 10.94 -7.86 -5.63
N PRO A 34 10.57 -8.85 -6.47
CA PRO A 34 9.73 -8.60 -7.65
C PRO A 34 8.47 -7.85 -7.20
N GLY A 35 8.35 -6.57 -7.57
CA GLY A 35 7.31 -5.65 -7.08
C GLY A 35 7.79 -4.43 -6.27
N ALA A 36 9.09 -4.27 -6.00
CA ALA A 36 9.63 -3.18 -5.17
C ALA A 36 9.72 -1.79 -5.86
N SER A 37 9.17 -1.64 -7.06
CA SER A 37 8.93 -0.30 -7.63
C SER A 37 7.51 0.12 -7.29
N GLY A 38 7.29 0.53 -6.03
CA GLY A 38 6.04 1.22 -5.68
C GLY A 38 5.80 2.41 -6.62
N PRO A 39 4.56 2.91 -6.72
CA PRO A 39 4.24 3.98 -7.64
C PRO A 39 5.14 5.20 -7.37
N LYS A 40 5.71 5.78 -8.43
CA LYS A 40 6.53 7.00 -8.36
C LYS A 40 5.67 8.26 -8.28
N TRP A 41 4.62 8.23 -7.47
CA TRP A 41 3.71 9.34 -7.26
C TRP A 41 4.36 10.45 -6.42
N LYS A 42 3.95 11.68 -6.69
CA LYS A 42 4.29 12.88 -5.91
C LYS A 42 3.01 13.64 -5.58
N PRO A 43 2.97 14.37 -4.45
CA PRO A 43 1.87 15.30 -4.17
C PRO A 43 1.68 16.27 -5.34
N GLY A 44 0.43 16.45 -5.76
CA GLY A 44 0.03 17.23 -6.94
C GLY A 44 -0.16 16.40 -8.22
N ASP A 45 0.34 15.16 -8.27
CA ASP A 45 0.18 14.31 -9.44
C ASP A 45 -1.30 13.89 -9.63
N LYS A 46 -1.69 13.78 -10.89
CA LYS A 46 -2.92 13.09 -11.30
C LYS A 46 -2.55 11.82 -12.05
N SER A 47 -2.99 10.68 -11.55
CA SER A 47 -2.69 9.37 -12.12
C SER A 47 -3.97 8.61 -12.43
N GLN A 48 -4.01 7.90 -13.55
CA GLN A 48 -5.09 6.95 -13.82
C GLN A 48 -4.81 5.67 -13.04
N VAL A 49 -5.74 5.27 -12.17
CA VAL A 49 -5.63 4.06 -11.38
C VAL A 49 -6.84 3.17 -11.61
N GLU A 50 -6.62 1.86 -11.58
CA GLU A 50 -7.68 0.86 -11.65
C GLU A 50 -7.80 0.18 -10.30
N VAL A 51 -8.85 0.52 -9.55
CA VAL A 51 -9.08 0.03 -8.19
C VAL A 51 -9.93 -1.23 -8.24
N THR A 52 -9.49 -2.29 -7.56
CA THR A 52 -10.26 -3.52 -7.41
C THR A 52 -11.17 -3.42 -6.18
N LEU A 53 -12.44 -3.78 -6.34
CA LEU A 53 -13.48 -3.63 -5.33
C LEU A 53 -14.39 -4.87 -5.22
N VAL A 54 -15.02 -5.00 -4.07
CA VAL A 54 -16.30 -5.71 -3.86
C VAL A 54 -17.35 -4.74 -3.33
N SER A 55 -18.63 -5.07 -3.50
CA SER A 55 -19.72 -4.18 -3.09
C SER A 55 -19.76 -3.88 -1.59
N SER A 56 -19.24 -4.75 -0.74
CA SER A 56 -19.20 -4.55 0.72
C SER A 56 -18.08 -3.61 1.18
N ASP A 57 -17.12 -3.28 0.31
CA ASP A 57 -15.95 -2.46 0.66
C ASP A 57 -16.33 -1.08 1.23
N ILE A 58 -17.48 -0.53 0.84
CA ILE A 58 -18.00 0.75 1.36
C ILE A 58 -18.10 0.80 2.89
N LYS A 59 -18.43 -0.34 3.52
CA LYS A 59 -18.59 -0.48 4.98
C LYS A 59 -17.42 -1.20 5.64
N ASP A 60 -16.66 -1.98 4.88
CA ASP A 60 -15.62 -2.85 5.42
C ASP A 60 -14.25 -2.16 5.51
N LEU A 61 -13.93 -1.32 4.53
CA LEU A 61 -12.64 -0.68 4.42
C LEU A 61 -12.54 0.53 5.35
N ALA A 62 -11.51 0.55 6.20
CA ALA A 62 -11.20 1.71 7.02
C ALA A 62 -9.69 1.82 7.29
N CYS A 63 -9.26 3.02 7.63
CA CYS A 63 -7.95 3.27 8.22
C CYS A 63 -8.09 3.96 9.58
N TRP A 64 -6.99 4.00 10.34
CA TRP A 64 -6.83 4.85 11.50
C TRP A 64 -5.53 5.66 11.39
N SER A 65 -5.60 6.93 11.78
CA SER A 65 -4.46 7.85 11.97
C SER A 65 -4.95 9.07 12.74
N ALA A 66 -4.11 9.61 13.63
CA ALA A 66 -4.40 10.87 14.32
C ALA A 66 -4.20 12.10 13.42
N ASP A 67 -3.54 11.93 12.28
CA ASP A 67 -3.18 13.00 11.35
C ASP A 67 -4.26 13.25 10.29
N GLU A 68 -4.25 14.46 9.74
CA GLU A 68 -5.08 14.88 8.61
C GLU A 68 -4.17 15.32 7.46
N VAL A 69 -4.54 14.98 6.23
CA VAL A 69 -3.82 15.38 5.02
C VAL A 69 -4.79 16.12 4.11
N ASN A 70 -4.58 17.43 3.95
CA ASN A 70 -5.37 18.29 3.06
C ASN A 70 -6.90 18.17 3.27
N GLY A 71 -7.36 18.20 4.52
CA GLY A 71 -8.79 18.05 4.84
C GLY A 71 -9.28 16.60 4.89
N ARG A 72 -8.43 15.62 4.59
CA ARG A 72 -8.76 14.20 4.56
C ARG A 72 -8.24 13.47 5.78
N HIS A 73 -9.07 12.58 6.30
CA HIS A 73 -8.77 11.85 7.53
C HIS A 73 -9.25 10.41 7.42
N CYS A 74 -8.66 9.57 8.27
CA CYS A 74 -9.14 8.22 8.48
C CYS A 74 -10.48 8.22 9.24
N ALA A 75 -11.23 7.12 9.18
CA ALA A 75 -12.46 6.95 9.97
C ALA A 75 -12.18 6.97 11.49
N PHE A 76 -10.94 6.68 11.86
CA PHE A 76 -10.50 6.52 13.24
C PHE A 76 -9.21 7.31 13.50
N GLU A 77 -9.08 7.86 14.70
CA GLU A 77 -7.83 8.46 15.21
C GLU A 77 -6.89 7.40 15.77
N SER A 78 -7.45 6.30 16.27
CA SER A 78 -6.75 5.13 16.81
C SER A 78 -7.62 3.87 16.63
N PRO A 79 -7.08 2.66 16.85
CA PRO A 79 -7.84 1.41 16.69
C PRO A 79 -9.19 1.36 17.43
N THR A 80 -9.35 2.14 18.50
CA THR A 80 -10.52 2.15 19.39
C THR A 80 -11.25 3.49 19.41
N LYS A 81 -10.78 4.51 18.69
CA LYS A 81 -11.34 5.87 18.72
C LYS A 81 -11.69 6.33 17.31
N GLY A 82 -12.99 6.53 17.07
CA GLY A 82 -13.48 7.15 15.84
C GLY A 82 -12.97 8.59 15.67
N TRP A 83 -12.99 9.10 14.44
CA TRP A 83 -12.63 10.48 14.15
C TRP A 83 -13.54 11.46 14.90
N SER A 84 -12.94 12.41 15.64
CA SER A 84 -13.69 13.33 16.50
C SER A 84 -13.96 14.71 15.90
N LYS A 85 -13.37 15.02 14.74
CA LYS A 85 -13.38 16.37 14.15
C LYS A 85 -14.22 16.42 12.86
N GLY A 86 -15.53 16.55 13.03
CA GLY A 86 -16.47 16.76 11.92
C GLY A 86 -17.12 15.48 11.38
N ASP A 87 -17.71 15.61 10.19
CA ASP A 87 -18.63 14.61 9.64
C ASP A 87 -17.93 13.54 8.79
N ALA A 88 -18.54 12.36 8.71
CA ALA A 88 -18.09 11.23 7.90
C ALA A 88 -18.40 11.38 6.40
N ASP A 89 -18.12 12.56 5.82
CA ASP A 89 -18.25 12.80 4.37
C ASP A 89 -17.25 11.93 3.60
N ASP A 90 -17.76 11.12 2.68
CA ASP A 90 -16.93 10.23 1.85
C ASP A 90 -15.85 10.98 1.06
N LYS A 91 -16.10 12.25 0.70
CA LYS A 91 -15.12 13.11 0.03
C LYS A 91 -13.92 13.47 0.90
N LYS A 92 -14.02 13.31 2.22
CA LYS A 92 -12.93 13.54 3.19
C LYS A 92 -12.42 12.23 3.80
N LEU A 93 -13.25 11.19 3.78
CA LEU A 93 -12.98 9.94 4.46
C LEU A 93 -12.05 9.01 3.66
N LEU A 94 -10.83 8.86 4.16
CA LEU A 94 -9.83 7.96 3.60
C LEU A 94 -10.17 6.50 3.90
N ARG A 95 -10.06 5.67 2.86
CA ARG A 95 -10.13 4.21 2.94
C ARG A 95 -8.94 3.57 2.22
N PRO A 96 -8.47 2.40 2.68
CA PRO A 96 -7.42 1.67 1.99
C PRO A 96 -7.96 1.04 0.71
N TYR A 97 -7.24 1.19 -0.40
CA TYR A 97 -7.60 0.57 -1.67
C TYR A 97 -6.39 -0.18 -2.25
N THR A 98 -6.69 -1.15 -3.12
CA THR A 98 -5.67 -1.88 -3.89
C THR A 98 -5.98 -1.75 -5.37
N THR A 99 -4.96 -1.40 -6.16
CA THR A 99 -5.07 -1.37 -7.61
C THR A 99 -4.93 -2.76 -8.24
N THR A 100 -5.26 -2.89 -9.53
CA THR A 100 -5.06 -4.13 -10.30
C THR A 100 -3.58 -4.55 -10.40
N ASP A 101 -2.65 -3.58 -10.36
CA ASP A 101 -1.20 -3.79 -10.30
C ASP A 101 -0.64 -3.93 -8.86
N ARG A 102 -1.52 -4.16 -7.88
CA ARG A 102 -1.19 -4.45 -6.46
C ARG A 102 -0.55 -3.30 -5.68
N VAL A 103 -0.77 -2.06 -6.12
CA VAL A 103 -0.42 -0.87 -5.36
C VAL A 103 -1.48 -0.62 -4.29
N GLN A 104 -1.05 -0.47 -3.04
CA GLN A 104 -1.91 -0.11 -1.92
C GLN A 104 -1.75 1.36 -1.56
N PHE A 105 -2.85 2.05 -1.32
CA PHE A 105 -2.88 3.48 -1.04
C PHE A 105 -4.16 3.86 -0.28
N LEU A 106 -4.24 5.09 0.23
CA LEU A 106 -5.46 5.63 0.80
C LEU A 106 -6.10 6.61 -0.17
N ALA A 107 -7.42 6.56 -0.29
CA ALA A 107 -8.14 7.60 -1.00
C ALA A 107 -9.53 7.84 -0.43
N ALA A 108 -10.06 8.99 -0.78
CA ALA A 108 -11.42 9.42 -0.45
C ALA A 108 -12.21 9.70 -1.73
N GLY A 109 -13.51 9.87 -1.60
CA GLY A 109 -14.43 10.29 -2.66
C GLY A 109 -14.94 9.18 -3.57
N LEU A 110 -14.37 7.97 -3.51
CA LEU A 110 -14.74 6.87 -4.41
C LEU A 110 -16.24 6.56 -4.35
N TRP A 111 -16.83 6.43 -3.17
CA TRP A 111 -18.23 6.03 -3.03
C TRP A 111 -19.21 7.18 -3.29
N SER A 112 -18.70 8.40 -3.43
CA SER A 112 -19.46 9.57 -3.89
C SER A 112 -19.58 9.63 -5.42
N GLU A 113 -18.88 8.76 -6.15
CA GLU A 113 -18.86 8.79 -7.61
C GLU A 113 -20.16 8.23 -8.20
N PRO A 114 -20.76 8.90 -9.21
CA PRO A 114 -22.00 8.44 -9.84
C PRO A 114 -21.94 7.04 -10.44
N ALA A 115 -20.74 6.58 -10.84
CA ALA A 115 -20.54 5.24 -11.36
C ALA A 115 -20.81 4.13 -10.32
N LEU A 116 -20.85 4.48 -9.02
CA LEU A 116 -20.99 3.55 -7.91
C LEU A 116 -22.33 3.66 -7.17
N THR A 117 -23.24 4.55 -7.59
CA THR A 117 -24.56 4.73 -6.93
C THR A 117 -25.62 3.71 -7.39
N GLY A 118 -25.34 2.94 -8.43
CA GLY A 118 -26.26 1.97 -9.02
C GLY A 118 -26.15 0.56 -8.45
N LYS A 119 -26.73 -0.42 -9.17
CA LYS A 119 -26.55 -1.84 -8.84
C LYS A 119 -25.11 -2.25 -9.17
N LEU A 120 -24.30 -2.40 -8.13
CA LEU A 120 -22.92 -2.88 -8.25
C LEU A 120 -22.86 -4.36 -8.63
N PRO A 121 -21.78 -4.80 -9.30
CA PRO A 121 -21.53 -6.22 -9.53
C PRO A 121 -21.51 -7.03 -8.22
N SER A 122 -22.04 -8.25 -8.26
CA SER A 122 -22.02 -9.17 -7.11
C SER A 122 -20.66 -9.83 -6.90
N ALA A 123 -19.88 -9.96 -7.98
CA ALA A 123 -18.51 -10.44 -7.95
C ALA A 123 -17.53 -9.26 -7.80
N ARG A 124 -16.25 -9.56 -7.60
CA ARG A 124 -15.17 -8.56 -7.68
C ARG A 124 -15.22 -7.83 -9.01
N PHE A 125 -15.03 -6.52 -8.96
CA PHE A 125 -15.01 -5.66 -10.14
C PHE A 125 -13.89 -4.63 -10.00
N ALA A 126 -13.62 -3.92 -11.09
CA ALA A 126 -12.63 -2.84 -11.10
C ALA A 126 -13.27 -1.53 -11.56
N VAL A 127 -12.76 -0.42 -11.04
CA VAL A 127 -13.11 0.92 -11.47
C VAL A 127 -11.86 1.67 -11.88
N LYS A 128 -11.92 2.35 -13.01
CA LYS A 128 -10.87 3.25 -13.47
C LYS A 128 -11.19 4.65 -12.99
N CYS A 129 -10.26 5.27 -12.27
CA CYS A 129 -10.43 6.58 -11.67
C CYS A 129 -9.21 7.47 -11.91
N THR A 130 -9.43 8.78 -11.90
CA THR A 130 -8.37 9.76 -11.72
C THR A 130 -8.06 9.90 -10.24
N TYR A 131 -6.87 9.45 -9.84
CA TYR A 131 -6.32 9.65 -8.50
C TYR A 131 -5.49 10.93 -8.45
N THR A 132 -5.94 11.91 -7.67
CA THR A 132 -5.18 13.12 -7.36
C THR A 132 -4.42 12.89 -6.06
N VAL A 133 -3.09 12.83 -6.13
CA VAL A 133 -2.21 12.59 -4.99
C VAL A 133 -2.08 13.88 -4.19
N GLU A 134 -2.46 13.87 -2.93
CA GLU A 134 -2.44 15.07 -2.08
C GLU A 134 -1.34 15.02 -1.02
N GLY A 135 -0.85 13.83 -0.68
CA GLY A 135 0.21 13.70 0.31
C GLY A 135 0.49 12.25 0.67
N LYS A 136 1.04 12.09 1.88
CA LYS A 136 1.25 10.79 2.52
C LYS A 136 0.71 10.81 3.93
N MET A 137 0.07 9.72 4.33
CA MET A 137 -0.30 9.44 5.70
C MET A 137 0.83 8.67 6.35
N LYS A 138 1.26 9.16 7.51
CA LYS A 138 2.37 8.53 8.22
C LYS A 138 1.89 7.26 8.89
N ARG A 139 2.44 6.11 8.48
CA ARG A 139 2.22 4.80 9.13
C ARG A 139 0.76 4.55 9.58
N PRO A 140 -0.23 4.67 8.69
CA PRO A 140 -1.62 4.44 9.08
C PRO A 140 -1.81 2.98 9.49
N GLY A 141 -2.78 2.70 10.35
CA GLY A 141 -3.31 1.34 10.43
C GLY A 141 -4.49 1.18 9.50
N ILE A 142 -4.64 -0.01 8.94
CA ILE A 142 -5.69 -0.30 7.96
C ILE A 142 -6.44 -1.57 8.32
N ARG A 143 -7.69 -1.68 7.88
CA ARG A 143 -8.45 -2.93 7.91
C ARG A 143 -9.22 -3.09 6.61
N TRP A 144 -9.33 -4.34 6.18
CA TRP A 144 -10.04 -4.74 4.97
C TRP A 144 -11.42 -5.35 5.25
N SER A 145 -11.76 -5.48 6.53
CA SER A 145 -13.05 -5.98 7.01
C SER A 145 -13.43 -5.20 8.26
N SER A 146 -14.72 -4.92 8.41
CA SER A 146 -15.28 -4.25 9.59
C SER A 146 -15.08 -5.06 10.88
N GLU A 147 -15.04 -6.39 10.77
CA GLU A 147 -14.75 -7.34 11.86
C GLU A 147 -13.28 -7.81 11.88
N GLY A 148 -12.47 -7.35 10.92
CA GLY A 148 -11.07 -7.75 10.79
C GLY A 148 -10.15 -7.05 11.79
N ALA A 149 -8.97 -7.65 11.98
CA ALA A 149 -7.90 -7.03 12.74
C ALA A 149 -7.34 -5.79 12.01
N TRP A 150 -6.85 -4.84 12.81
CA TRP A 150 -6.04 -3.74 12.29
C TRP A 150 -4.66 -4.24 11.88
N LEU A 151 -4.18 -3.75 10.74
CA LEU A 151 -2.83 -3.99 10.22
C LEU A 151 -2.08 -2.67 10.24
N ASP A 152 -1.19 -2.51 11.20
CA ASP A 152 -0.39 -1.30 11.33
C ASP A 152 0.71 -1.27 10.26
N ARG A 153 0.79 -0.16 9.53
CA ARG A 153 1.82 0.04 8.51
C ARG A 153 3.10 0.57 9.14
N THR A 154 4.23 0.08 8.65
CA THR A 154 5.56 0.60 9.02
C THR A 154 6.03 1.71 8.06
N ASP A 155 5.43 1.76 6.87
CA ASP A 155 5.66 2.69 5.79
C ASP A 155 4.55 3.76 5.68
N ASP A 156 4.90 4.89 5.07
CA ASP A 156 3.95 5.97 4.79
C ASP A 156 3.19 5.68 3.49
N TRP A 157 1.88 5.84 3.50
CA TRP A 157 1.01 5.54 2.37
C TRP A 157 0.59 6.82 1.66
N TYR A 158 0.58 6.80 0.32
CA TYR A 158 0.02 7.91 -0.45
C TYR A 158 -1.46 8.10 -0.13
N THR A 159 -1.88 9.36 -0.05
CA THR A 159 -3.27 9.76 0.19
C THR A 159 -3.76 10.75 -0.84
N GLY A 160 -5.05 10.68 -1.17
CA GLY A 160 -5.63 11.63 -2.11
C GLY A 160 -7.11 11.44 -2.39
N LEU A 161 -7.52 11.98 -3.54
CA LEU A 161 -8.91 11.96 -4.02
C LEU A 161 -9.03 11.06 -5.24
N LEU A 162 -10.06 10.21 -5.25
CA LEU A 162 -10.53 9.55 -6.47
C LEU A 162 -11.67 10.37 -7.06
N SER A 163 -11.63 10.53 -8.38
CA SER A 163 -12.60 11.30 -9.17
C SER A 163 -12.68 10.73 -10.59
N ASP A 164 -13.70 11.13 -11.33
CA ASP A 164 -13.93 10.72 -12.73
C ASP A 164 -13.97 9.19 -12.88
N CYS A 165 -14.55 8.49 -11.91
CA CYS A 165 -14.53 7.03 -11.85
C CYS A 165 -15.50 6.40 -12.86
N LYS A 166 -15.06 5.31 -13.49
CA LYS A 166 -15.87 4.50 -14.41
C LYS A 166 -15.70 3.02 -14.10
N LEU A 167 -16.80 2.28 -14.10
CA LEU A 167 -16.76 0.83 -14.03
C LEU A 167 -16.02 0.27 -15.25
N ILE A 168 -15.08 -0.63 -15.00
CA ILE A 168 -14.43 -1.41 -16.04
C ILE A 168 -15.32 -2.63 -16.25
N THR A 169 -16.18 -2.57 -17.27
CA THR A 169 -16.86 -3.76 -17.77
C THR A 169 -15.84 -4.66 -18.48
N PRO A 170 -15.86 -5.98 -18.22
CA PRO A 170 -15.09 -6.93 -19.00
C PRO A 170 -15.46 -6.91 -20.49
#